data_AF-A0A452ZPN2-F1
#
_entry.id   AF-A0A452ZPN2-F1
#
_cell.length_a   1.000
_cell.length_b   1.000
_cell.length_c   1.000
_cell.angle_alpha   90.00
_cell.angle_beta   90.00
_cell.angle_gamma   90.00
#
_symmetry.space_group_name_H-M   'P 1'
#
loop_
_entity.id
_entity.type
_entity.pdbx_description
1 polymer ?
#
loop_
_entity_poly.entity_id
_entity_poly.type
_entity_poly.pdbx_seq_one_letter_code
_entity_poly.pdbx_strand_id
1 'polypeptide(L)' 'MDHTPEIICWNVRGLNNPAKRKVVREFLSSLKVNLVCLQETKLELVDQFMVMQCLGPSFDGFAYLP' A
#
# COMPACT_ATOMS: atom_id res chain seq x y z
N MET A 1 17.39 -10.60 18.50
CA MET A 1 16.17 -11.22 17.95
C MET A 1 16.20 -10.94 16.47
N ASP A 2 16.36 -11.96 15.64
CA ASP A 2 16.31 -11.78 14.19
C ASP A 2 14.86 -11.50 13.81
N HIS A 3 14.56 -10.23 13.56
CA HIS A 3 13.27 -9.83 13.01
C HIS A 3 13.37 -9.95 11.49
N THR A 4 12.93 -11.10 10.96
CA THR A 4 12.71 -11.22 9.52
C THR A 4 11.60 -10.25 9.13
N PRO A 5 11.85 -9.29 8.22
CA PRO A 5 10.81 -8.36 7.81
C PRO A 5 9.72 -9.09 7.03
N GLU A 6 8.46 -8.77 7.32
CA GLU A 6 7.30 -9.20 6.55
C GLU A 6 7.12 -8.25 5.37
N ILE A 7 7.11 -8.81 4.15
CA ILE A 7 7.08 -8.06 2.90
C ILE A 7 5.94 -8.59 2.03
N ILE A 8 5.15 -7.68 1.45
CA ILE A 8 4.11 -8.03 0.47
C ILE A 8 4.39 -7.36 -0.85
N CYS A 9 4.28 -8.14 -1.92
CA CYS A 9 4.23 -7.66 -3.29
C CYS A 9 2.88 -8.03 -3.90
N TRP A 10 2.09 -7.04 -4.30
CA TRP A 10 0.74 -7.26 -4.79
C TRP A 10 0.41 -6.41 -6.02
N ASN A 11 0.03 -7.10 -7.10
CA ASN A 11 -0.62 -6.49 -8.25
C ASN A 11 -2.11 -6.24 -7.96
N VAL A 12 -2.45 -4.97 -7.75
CA VAL A 12 -3.79 -4.52 -7.30
C VAL A 12 -4.76 -4.20 -8.45
N ARG A 13 -4.25 -4.11 -9.68
CA ARG A 13 -5.04 -3.85 -10.90
C ARG A 13 -6.00 -2.65 -10.75
N GLY A 14 -5.46 -1.52 -10.32
CA GLY A 14 -6.13 -0.22 -10.25
C GLY A 14 -6.65 0.18 -8.86
N LEU A 15 -6.27 1.37 -8.42
CA LEU A 15 -6.63 1.97 -7.13
C LEU A 15 -7.40 3.31 -7.25
N ASN A 16 -7.79 3.72 -8.45
CA ASN A 16 -8.63 4.93 -8.62
C ASN A 16 -9.99 4.82 -7.91
N ASN A 17 -10.51 3.60 -7.71
CA ASN A 17 -11.75 3.37 -6.98
C ASN A 17 -11.52 3.43 -5.45
N PRO A 18 -12.15 4.35 -4.70
CA PRO A 18 -12.04 4.44 -3.24
C PRO A 18 -12.39 3.15 -2.49
N ALA A 19 -13.39 2.39 -2.97
CA ALA A 19 -13.77 1.13 -2.35
C ALA A 19 -12.66 0.08 -2.45
N LYS A 20 -11.93 0.04 -3.58
CA LYS A 20 -10.75 -0.83 -3.73
C LYS A 20 -9.63 -0.42 -2.77
N ARG A 21 -9.37 0.89 -2.62
CA ARG A 21 -8.38 1.39 -1.67
C ARG A 21 -8.70 0.97 -0.24
N LYS A 22 -9.97 1.05 0.15
CA LYS A 22 -10.45 0.59 1.46
C LYS A 22 -10.17 -0.91 1.66
N VAL A 23 -10.50 -1.75 0.68
CA VAL A 23 -10.24 -3.21 0.75
C VAL A 23 -8.74 -3.50 0.89
N VAL A 24 -7.90 -2.83 0.10
CA VAL A 24 -6.43 -2.96 0.20
C VAL A 24 -5.94 -2.55 1.58
N ARG A 25 -6.43 -1.42 2.11
CA ARG A 25 -6.06 -0.93 3.44
C ARG A 25 -6.46 -1.91 4.53
N GLU A 26 -7.69 -2.41 4.51
CA GLU A 26 -8.19 -3.37 5.50
C GLU A 26 -7.39 -4.67 5.46
N PHE A 27 -7.09 -5.18 4.27
CA PHE A 27 -6.25 -6.36 4.11
C PHE A 27 -4.85 -6.14 4.69
N LEU A 28 -4.18 -5.05 4.32
CA LEU A 28 -2.83 -4.76 4.81
C LEU A 28 -2.81 -4.46 6.31
N SER A 29 -3.86 -3.84 6.86
CA SER A 29 -3.99 -3.59 8.30
C SER A 29 -4.19 -4.87 9.11
N SER A 30 -4.73 -5.92 8.48
CA SER A 30 -4.85 -7.25 9.12
C SER A 30 -3.50 -7.98 9.21
N LEU A 31 -2.48 -7.48 8.50
CA LEU A 31 -1.16 -8.07 8.40
C LEU A 31 -0.14 -7.17 9.13
N LYS A 32 0.85 -7.77 9.79
CA LYS A 32 1.95 -7.03 10.43
C LYS A 32 3.12 -6.84 9.45
N VAL A 33 2.87 -6.12 8.36
CA VAL A 33 3.82 -5.95 7.24
C VAL A 33 4.76 -4.78 7.50
N ASN A 34 6.03 -4.93 7.17
CA ASN A 34 7.04 -3.88 7.25
C ASN A 34 7.20 -3.12 5.91
N LEU A 35 7.03 -3.81 4.79
CA LEU A 35 7.17 -3.23 3.44
C LEU A 35 6.06 -3.72 2.50
N VAL A 36 5.44 -2.78 1.79
CA VAL A 36 4.38 -3.08 0.80
C VAL A 36 4.79 -2.56 -0.57
N CYS A 37 4.78 -3.44 -1.56
CA CYS A 37 5.01 -3.14 -2.97
C CYS A 37 3.69 -3.34 -3.74
N LEU A 38 3.08 -2.25 -4.22
CA LEU A 38 1.87 -2.33 -5.05
C LEU A 38 2.20 -2.11 -6.53
N GLN A 39 1.65 -2.96 -7.39
CA GLN A 39 1.87 -2.94 -8.85
C GLN A 39 0.55 -2.74 -9.59
N GLU A 40 0.61 -2.20 -10.81
CA GLU A 40 -0.56 -1.79 -11.61
C GLU A 40 -1.56 -0.95 -10.79
N THR A 41 -1.07 0.01 -10.01
CA THR A 41 -1.93 0.90 -9.21
C THR A 41 -2.82 1.77 -10.10
N LYS A 42 -2.38 2.07 -11.32
CA LYS A 42 -3.07 2.94 -12.31
C LYS A 42 -3.43 4.32 -11.75
N LEU A 43 -2.71 4.76 -10.72
CA LEU A 43 -2.87 6.09 -10.12
C LEU A 43 -2.11 7.08 -10.98
N GLU A 44 -2.74 8.20 -11.31
CA GLU A 44 -2.10 9.31 -12.02
C GLU A 44 -1.19 10.12 -11.10
N LEU A 45 -1.62 10.31 -9.85
CA LEU A 45 -0.87 11.01 -8.81
C LEU A 45 -0.70 10.09 -7.58
N VAL A 46 0.53 9.98 -7.09
CA VAL A 46 0.86 9.28 -5.85
C VAL A 46 1.43 10.30 -4.86
N ASP A 47 0.57 10.78 -3.97
CA ASP A 47 0.93 11.66 -2.87
C ASP A 47 0.73 10.97 -1.51
N GLN A 48 1.14 11.63 -0.44
CA GLN A 48 1.00 11.09 0.91
C GLN A 48 -0.47 10.80 1.27
N PHE A 49 -1.41 11.62 0.79
CA PHE A 49 -2.83 11.42 1.05
C PHE A 49 -3.34 10.12 0.39
N MET A 50 -2.98 9.89 -0.86
CA MET A 50 -3.30 8.68 -1.61
C MET A 50 -2.71 7.44 -0.95
N VAL A 51 -1.45 7.52 -0.51
CA VAL A 51 -0.79 6.43 0.23
C VAL A 51 -1.51 6.13 1.54
N MET A 52 -1.86 7.15 2.32
CA MET A 52 -2.63 6.95 3.57
C MET A 52 -4.00 6.31 3.33
N GLN A 53 -4.67 6.64 2.23
CA GLN A 53 -5.94 6.00 1.85
C GLN A 53 -5.77 4.51 1.53
N CYS A 54 -4.63 4.12 0.94
CA CYS A 54 -4.34 2.75 0.53
C CYS A 54 -3.73 1.88 1.65
N LEU A 55 -2.85 2.44 2.48
CA LEU A 55 -2.00 1.69 3.41
C LEU A 55 -2.23 2.05 4.89
N GLY A 56 -2.87 3.19 5.17
CA GLY A 56 -3.00 3.73 6.52
C GLY A 56 -1.80 4.57 6.97
N PRO A 57 -1.85 5.10 8.21
CA PRO A 57 -0.86 6.05 8.71
C PRO A 57 0.42 5.41 9.29
N SER A 58 0.47 4.08 9.39
CA SER A 58 1.58 3.37 10.05
C SER A 58 2.88 3.35 9.25
N PHE A 59 2.83 3.73 7.96
CA PHE A 59 4.00 3.83 7.10
C PHE A 59 4.58 5.24 7.13
N ASP A 60 5.88 5.31 7.30
CA ASP A 60 6.70 6.50 7.53
C ASP A 60 7.40 7.02 6.27
N GLY A 61 7.30 6.30 5.16
CA GLY A 61 7.81 6.74 3.86
C GLY A 61 7.20 5.98 2.69
N PHE A 62 7.29 6.56 1.49
CA PHE A 62 6.92 5.89 0.25
C PHE A 62 7.78 6.38 -0.90
N ALA A 63 7.91 5.51 -1.92
CA ALA A 63 8.48 5.85 -3.22
C ALA A 63 7.58 5.27 -4.30
N TYR A 64 7.55 5.90 -5.46
CA TYR A 64 6.84 5.40 -6.63
C TYR A 64 7.68 5.63 -7.89
N LEU A 65 7.47 4.77 -8.88
CA LEU A 65 8.03 4.91 -10.22
C LEU A 65 6.86 5.14 -11.20
N PRO A 66 7.09 5.89 -12.30
CA PRO A 66 6.09 6.07 -13.36
C PRO A 66 5.62 4.77 -14.00
#